data_AF-A0A317Z2N9-F1
#
_entry.id   AF-A0A317Z2N9-F1
#
_cell.length_a   1.000
_cell.length_b   1.000
_cell.length_c   1.000
_cell.angle_alpha   90.00
_cell.angle_beta   90.00
_cell.angle_gamma   90.00
#
_symmetry.space_group_name_H-M   'P 1'
#
loop_
_entity.id
_entity.type
_entity.pdbx_description
1 polymer ?
#
loop_
_entity_poly.entity_id
_entity_poly.type
_entity_poly.pdbx_seq_one_letter_code
_entity_poly.pdbx_strand_id
1 'polypeptide(L)'
;FKLSFQTNNLPHLLGLHYTQKEKINAKKIVGRIAEGKITKNSIKRHHEYSKIKDRLINYNFLHKCFIDKDIKLCVIIPENSINPQKIDIAFIENNSNNAMFLGIRKNLKDKYYYPATMY
;
A
#
# COMPACT_ATOMS: atom_id res chain seq x y z
N PHE A 1 1.60 0.50 19.31
CA PHE A 1 1.71 -0.73 18.49
C PHE A 1 3.04 -0.73 17.75
N LYS A 2 3.52 -1.88 17.23
CA LYS A 2 4.75 -1.94 16.40
C LYS A 2 4.37 -2.23 14.95
N LEU A 3 4.80 -1.37 14.04
CA LEU A 3 4.55 -1.52 12.61
C LEU A 3 5.76 -2.13 11.91
N SER A 4 5.53 -3.10 11.03
CA SER A 4 6.54 -3.73 10.19
C SER A 4 6.24 -3.47 8.72
N PHE A 5 7.18 -2.84 8.04
CA PHE A 5 7.11 -2.56 6.61
C PHE A 5 8.32 -3.15 5.92
N GLN A 6 8.09 -3.96 4.89
CA GLN A 6 9.10 -4.62 4.09
C GLN A 6 8.91 -4.27 2.62
N THR A 7 9.99 -4.32 1.84
CA THR A 7 9.94 -4.03 0.39
C THR A 7 8.90 -4.88 -0.36
N ASN A 8 8.67 -6.12 0.08
CA ASN A 8 7.67 -7.02 -0.52
C ASN A 8 6.21 -6.62 -0.22
N ASN A 9 5.96 -5.63 0.64
CA ASN A 9 4.62 -5.06 0.81
C ASN A 9 4.28 -4.07 -0.33
N LEU A 10 5.28 -3.42 -0.93
CA LEU A 10 5.08 -2.40 -1.96
C LEU A 10 4.27 -2.89 -3.17
N PRO A 11 4.54 -4.07 -3.77
CA PRO A 11 3.79 -4.51 -4.93
C PRO A 11 2.28 -4.62 -4.71
N HIS A 12 1.85 -5.04 -3.52
CA HIS A 12 0.43 -5.13 -3.21
C HIS A 12 -0.18 -3.75 -2.92
N LEU A 13 0.50 -2.93 -2.10
CA LEU A 13 0.02 -1.57 -1.77
C LEU A 13 -0.15 -0.71 -3.02
N LEU A 14 0.82 -0.77 -3.93
CA LEU A 14 0.83 -0.02 -5.19
C LEU A 14 0.01 -0.69 -6.30
N GLY A 15 -0.60 -1.85 -6.04
CA GLY A 15 -1.40 -2.59 -7.01
C GLY A 15 -0.58 -3.13 -8.20
N LEU A 16 0.74 -3.24 -8.09
CA LEU A 16 1.61 -3.63 -9.19
C LEU A 16 1.29 -5.03 -9.72
N HIS A 17 0.74 -5.92 -8.90
CA HIS A 17 0.30 -7.25 -9.33
C HIS A 17 -0.82 -7.21 -10.38
N TYR A 18 -1.62 -6.15 -10.46
CA TYR A 18 -2.64 -5.97 -11.50
C TYR A 18 -2.05 -5.61 -12.87
N THR A 19 -0.80 -5.17 -12.92
CA THR A 19 -0.12 -4.78 -14.17
C THR A 19 0.84 -5.83 -14.69
N GLN A 20 0.76 -7.05 -14.14
CA GLN A 20 1.56 -8.19 -14.55
C GLN A 20 0.71 -9.17 -15.35
N LYS A 21 1.19 -9.60 -16.53
CA LYS A 21 0.52 -10.58 -17.38
C LYS A 21 0.36 -11.95 -16.70
N GLU A 22 1.29 -12.29 -15.81
CA GLU A 22 1.29 -13.52 -15.01
C GLU A 22 1.04 -13.18 -13.55
N LYS A 23 0.34 -14.06 -12.81
CA LYS A 23 0.22 -13.98 -11.34
C LYS A 23 1.58 -14.26 -10.70
N ILE A 24 2.45 -13.25 -10.68
CA ILE A 24 3.74 -13.31 -10.01
C ILE A 24 3.63 -12.74 -8.60
N ASN A 25 4.37 -13.35 -7.67
CA ASN A 25 4.39 -12.90 -6.28
C ASN A 25 5.17 -11.58 -6.12
N ALA A 26 5.00 -10.93 -4.96
CA ALA A 26 5.62 -9.65 -4.66
C ALA A 26 7.16 -9.67 -4.77
N LYS A 27 7.81 -10.74 -4.29
CA LYS A 27 9.28 -10.88 -4.36
C LYS A 27 9.78 -10.86 -5.81
N LYS A 28 9.07 -11.54 -6.72
CA LYS A 28 9.39 -11.58 -8.15
C LYS A 28 9.12 -10.23 -8.82
N ILE A 29 8.09 -9.49 -8.40
CA ILE A 29 7.85 -8.11 -8.88
C ILE A 29 9.03 -7.21 -8.48
N VAL A 30 9.44 -7.24 -7.21
CA VAL A 30 10.60 -6.45 -6.73
C VAL A 30 11.87 -6.80 -7.49
N GLY A 31 12.15 -8.10 -7.71
CA GLY A 31 13.29 -8.54 -8.50
C GLY A 31 13.25 -8.02 -9.95
N ARG A 32 12.10 -8.12 -10.63
CA ARG A 32 11.93 -7.61 -12.01
C ARG A 32 12.06 -6.08 -12.09
N ILE A 33 11.69 -5.33 -11.04
CA ILE A 33 11.94 -3.88 -10.97
C ILE A 33 13.45 -3.64 -10.88
N ALA A 34 14.15 -4.34 -9.98
CA ALA A 34 15.60 -4.22 -9.82
C ALA A 34 16.38 -4.58 -11.09
N GLU A 35 15.90 -5.55 -11.86
CA GLU A 35 16.45 -5.95 -13.16
C GLU A 35 16.06 -5.00 -14.31
N GLY A 36 15.26 -3.95 -14.07
CA GLY A 36 14.78 -3.03 -15.11
C GLY A 36 13.72 -3.60 -16.05
N LYS A 37 13.20 -4.81 -15.78
CA LYS A 37 12.15 -5.47 -16.59
C LYS A 37 10.76 -4.91 -16.34
N ILE A 38 10.51 -4.36 -15.15
CA ILE A 38 9.31 -3.57 -14.85
C ILE A 38 9.74 -2.12 -14.69
N THR A 39 9.20 -1.24 -15.52
CA THR A 39 9.51 0.19 -15.53
C THR A 39 8.24 1.03 -15.39
N LYS A 40 8.40 2.31 -15.09
CA LYS A 40 7.29 3.28 -15.10
C LYS A 40 6.54 3.26 -16.44
N ASN A 41 7.27 3.15 -17.56
CA ASN A 41 6.68 3.11 -18.89
C ASN A 41 5.92 1.79 -19.14
N SER A 42 6.47 0.65 -18.70
CA SER A 42 5.75 -0.63 -18.85
C SER A 42 4.45 -0.65 -18.05
N ILE A 43 4.46 -0.10 -16.82
CA ILE A 43 3.28 0.02 -15.95
C ILE A 43 2.22 0.94 -16.59
N LYS A 44 2.61 2.12 -17.07
CA LYS A 44 1.69 3.12 -17.65
C LYS A 44 0.95 2.64 -18.91
N ARG A 45 1.56 1.75 -19.70
CA ARG A 45 0.94 1.20 -20.92
C ARG A 45 -0.02 0.05 -20.65
N HIS A 46 -0.09 -0.45 -19.42
CA HIS A 46 -0.98 -1.57 -19.08
C HIS A 46 -2.44 -1.10 -19.04
N HIS A 47 -3.38 -1.91 -19.52
CA HIS A 47 -4.81 -1.56 -19.55
C HIS A 47 -5.40 -1.31 -18.14
N GLU A 48 -4.87 -1.99 -17.13
CA GLU A 48 -5.25 -1.80 -15.72
C GLU A 48 -4.58 -0.59 -15.04
N TYR A 49 -3.76 0.20 -15.74
CA TYR A 49 -3.03 1.32 -15.14
C TYR A 49 -3.95 2.31 -14.42
N SER A 50 -5.11 2.62 -15.00
CA SER A 50 -6.10 3.54 -14.41
C SER A 50 -6.54 3.10 -13.01
N LYS A 51 -6.62 1.78 -12.74
CA LYS A 51 -7.04 1.23 -11.44
C LYS A 51 -5.99 1.38 -10.35
N ILE A 52 -4.72 1.61 -10.71
CA ILE A 52 -3.61 1.69 -9.76
C ILE A 52 -2.93 3.06 -9.76
N LYS A 53 -3.31 3.95 -10.67
CA LYS A 53 -2.69 5.28 -10.85
C LYS A 53 -2.69 6.07 -9.54
N ASP A 54 -3.81 6.10 -8.83
CA ASP A 54 -3.94 6.88 -7.60
C ASP A 54 -3.04 6.32 -6.49
N ARG A 55 -2.93 4.99 -6.39
CA ARG A 55 -1.98 4.33 -5.48
C ARG A 55 -0.53 4.71 -5.78
N LEU A 56 -0.17 4.85 -7.06
CA LEU A 56 1.18 5.26 -7.45
C LEU A 56 1.46 6.73 -7.17
N ILE A 57 0.46 7.60 -7.39
CA ILE A 57 0.55 9.04 -7.02
C ILE A 57 0.73 9.16 -5.50
N ASN A 58 0.06 8.29 -4.75
CA ASN A 58 0.07 8.29 -3.30
C ASN A 58 1.32 7.64 -2.69
N TYR A 59 2.30 7.23 -3.50
CA TYR A 59 3.54 6.62 -3.03
C TYR A 59 4.25 7.47 -1.96
N ASN A 60 4.28 8.79 -2.12
CA ASN A 60 4.95 9.69 -1.17
C ASN A 60 4.28 9.71 0.22
N PHE A 61 3.01 9.30 0.33
CA PHE A 61 2.35 9.17 1.63
C PHE A 61 2.95 8.05 2.48
N LEU A 62 3.51 7.01 1.86
CA LEU A 62 4.24 5.96 2.59
C LEU A 62 5.49 6.53 3.27
N HIS A 63 6.17 7.49 2.62
CA HIS A 63 7.34 8.17 3.20
C HIS A 63 6.93 8.95 4.45
N LYS A 64 5.86 9.74 4.35
CA LYS A 64 5.29 10.45 5.50
C LYS A 64 4.90 9.50 6.63
N CYS A 65 4.27 8.37 6.30
CA CYS A 65 3.79 7.42 7.30
C CYS A 65 4.91 6.71 8.07
N PHE A 66 5.99 6.31 7.39
CA PHE A 66 6.98 5.39 7.96
C PHE A 66 8.35 6.01 8.23
N ILE A 67 8.73 7.03 7.46
CA ILE A 67 10.04 7.68 7.56
C ILE A 67 9.90 8.97 8.36
N ASP A 68 9.09 9.91 7.87
CA ASP A 68 8.93 11.23 8.52
C ASP A 68 8.05 11.13 9.78
N LYS A 69 7.15 10.14 9.80
CA LYS A 69 6.14 9.93 10.85
C LYS A 69 5.25 11.15 11.07
N ASP A 70 5.03 11.91 10.00
CA ASP A 70 4.17 13.10 9.97
C ASP A 70 2.79 12.70 9.41
N ILE A 71 1.90 12.26 10.30
CA ILE A 71 0.55 11.84 9.95
C ILE A 71 -0.44 12.64 10.79
N LYS A 72 -1.37 13.31 10.11
CA LYS A 72 -2.38 14.16 10.77
C LYS A 72 -3.44 13.36 11.52
N LEU A 73 -3.85 12.20 10.99
CA LEU A 73 -4.90 11.39 11.59
C LEU A 73 -4.54 9.90 11.60
N CYS A 74 -4.60 9.31 12.78
CA CYS A 74 -4.50 7.87 13.01
C CYS A 74 -5.78 7.39 13.70
N VAL A 75 -6.54 6.52 13.04
CA VAL A 75 -7.79 5.96 13.56
C VAL A 75 -7.56 4.50 13.95
N ILE A 76 -7.92 4.13 15.18
CA ILE A 76 -8.01 2.73 15.61
C ILE A 76 -9.45 2.28 15.36
N ILE A 77 -9.62 1.24 14.56
CA ILE A 77 -10.95 0.77 14.18
C ILE A 77 -11.53 -0.09 15.32
N PRO A 78 -12.72 0.24 15.86
CA PRO A 78 -13.36 -0.57 16.90
C PRO A 78 -13.70 -1.99 16.40
N GLU A 79 -13.63 -2.99 17.30
CA GLU A 79 -13.83 -4.41 16.95
C GLU A 79 -15.20 -4.71 16.30
N ASN A 80 -16.25 -3.98 16.68
CA ASN A 80 -17.62 -4.20 16.19
C ASN A 80 -17.99 -3.35 14.96
N SER A 81 -17.00 -2.77 14.28
CA SER A 81 -17.22 -1.93 13.09
C SER A 81 -17.45 -2.78 11.84
N ILE A 82 -18.22 -2.27 10.87
CA ILE A 82 -18.31 -2.87 9.53
C ILE A 82 -16.96 -2.71 8.83
N ASN A 83 -16.16 -3.78 8.80
CA ASN A 83 -14.75 -3.75 8.39
C ASN A 83 -14.38 -4.95 7.49
N PRO A 84 -14.88 -5.00 6.24
CA PRO A 84 -14.66 -6.13 5.33
C PRO A 84 -13.18 -6.36 5.00
N GLN A 85 -12.37 -5.28 5.00
CA GLN A 85 -10.93 -5.36 4.75
C GLN A 85 -10.11 -5.76 5.98
N LYS A 86 -10.76 -5.91 7.15
CA LYS A 86 -10.15 -6.30 8.43
C LYS A 86 -8.97 -5.38 8.80
N ILE A 87 -9.16 -4.08 8.63
CA ILE A 87 -8.18 -3.03 8.97
C ILE A 87 -8.30 -2.70 10.46
N ASP A 88 -7.19 -2.75 11.19
CA ASP A 88 -7.17 -2.44 12.61
C ASP A 88 -6.82 -0.96 12.86
N ILE A 89 -5.99 -0.38 11.99
CA ILE A 89 -5.50 0.99 12.09
C ILE A 89 -5.56 1.64 10.70
N ALA A 90 -6.00 2.88 10.62
CA ALA A 90 -5.97 3.68 9.41
C ALA A 90 -5.14 4.95 9.61
N PHE A 91 -4.17 5.18 8.72
CA PHE A 91 -3.52 6.47 8.58
C PHE A 91 -4.21 7.24 7.46
N ILE A 92 -4.60 8.48 7.74
CA ILE A 92 -5.39 9.32 6.83
C ILE A 92 -4.74 10.69 6.72
N GLU A 93 -4.61 11.17 5.49
CA GLU A 93 -4.23 12.55 5.21
C GLU A 93 -5.20 13.15 4.18
N ASN A 94 -5.87 14.24 4.58
CA ASN A 94 -6.72 15.00 3.67
C ASN A 94 -5.88 16.10 3.01
N ASN A 95 -5.84 16.08 1.68
CA ASN A 95 -5.39 17.19 0.85
C ASN A 95 -6.61 17.84 0.19
N SER A 96 -6.45 19.05 -0.36
CA SER A 96 -7.55 19.86 -0.89
C SER A 96 -8.45 19.13 -1.90
N ASN A 97 -7.92 18.15 -2.62
CA ASN A 97 -8.62 17.46 -3.70
C ASN A 97 -8.82 15.95 -3.46
N ASN A 98 -8.11 15.32 -2.51
CA ASN A 98 -8.15 13.87 -2.29
C ASN A 98 -7.78 13.52 -0.84
N ALA A 99 -8.43 12.49 -0.29
CA ALA A 99 -8.02 11.86 0.96
C ALA A 99 -7.13 10.65 0.64
N MET A 100 -5.94 10.62 1.25
CA MET A 100 -5.02 9.49 1.18
C MET A 100 -5.29 8.56 2.35
N PHE A 101 -5.35 7.25 2.08
CA PHE A 101 -5.67 6.25 3.08
C PHE A 101 -4.64 5.13 3.06
N LEU A 102 -4.11 4.79 4.23
CA LEU A 102 -3.28 3.60 4.42
C LEU A 102 -3.90 2.75 5.52
N GLY A 103 -4.43 1.60 5.11
CA GLY A 103 -5.00 0.61 6.02
C GLY A 103 -3.92 -0.36 6.50
N ILE A 104 -3.88 -0.55 7.81
CA ILE A 104 -2.89 -1.37 8.52
C ILE A 104 -3.63 -2.44 9.31
N ARG A 105 -3.13 -3.67 9.23
CA ARG A 105 -3.72 -4.84 9.87
C ARG A 105 -2.75 -5.47 10.86
N LYS A 106 -3.26 -5.87 12.01
CA LYS A 106 -2.57 -6.69 13.00
C LYS A 106 -2.43 -8.10 12.46
N ASN A 107 -1.21 -8.62 12.48
CA ASN A 107 -1.02 -10.04 12.20
C ASN A 107 -1.44 -10.84 13.44
N LEU A 108 -2.17 -11.94 13.25
CA LEU A 108 -2.61 -12.80 14.36
C LEU A 108 -1.47 -13.67 14.90
N LYS A 109 -0.42 -13.89 14.09
CA LYS A 109 0.70 -14.78 14.43
C LYS A 109 1.82 -14.09 15.19
N ASP A 110 1.85 -12.75 15.21
CA ASP A 110 2.88 -11.98 15.90
C ASP A 110 2.28 -10.71 16.53
N LYS A 111 3.13 -9.88 17.16
CA LYS A 111 2.71 -8.62 17.80
C LYS A 111 2.86 -7.40 16.88
N TYR A 112 3.04 -7.61 15.58
CA TYR A 112 3.26 -6.57 14.58
C TYR A 112 2.02 -6.26 13.74
N TYR A 113 2.04 -5.05 13.22
CA TYR A 113 1.06 -4.50 12.31
C TYR A 113 1.70 -4.33 10.94
N TYR A 114 0.97 -4.69 9.88
CA TYR A 114 1.46 -4.69 8.51
C TYR A 114 0.53 -3.86 7.62
N PRO A 115 1.08 -3.10 6.67
CA PRO A 115 0.26 -2.43 5.66
C PRO A 115 -0.52 -3.44 4.82
N ALA A 116 -1.82 -3.21 4.72
CA ALA A 116 -2.74 -4.10 4.03
C ALA A 116 -3.25 -3.49 2.71
N THR A 117 -3.51 -2.19 2.68
CA THR A 117 -4.11 -1.52 1.52
C THR A 117 -3.78 -0.03 1.50
N MET A 118 -3.83 0.57 0.33
CA MET A 118 -3.63 2.01 0.15
C MET A 118 -4.54 2.53 -0.95
N TYR A 119 -5.09 3.74 -0.74
CA TYR A 119 -5.91 4.47 -1.71
C TYR A 119 -5.60 5.96 -1.68
#